data_AF-A0A6G1DP02-F1
#
_entry.id   AF-A0A6G1DP02-F1
#
_cell.length_a   1.000
_cell.length_b   1.000
_cell.length_c   1.000
_cell.angle_alpha   90.00
_cell.angle_beta   90.00
_cell.angle_gamma   90.00
#
_symmetry.space_group_name_H-M   'P 1'
#
loop_
_entity.id
_entity.type
_entity.pdbx_description
1 polymer ?
#
loop_
_entity_poly.entity_id
_entity_poly.type
_entity_poly.pdbx_seq_one_letter_code
_entity_poly.pdbx_strand_id
1 'polypeptide(L)' 'MDFQRAGQSSLVQPLRLIASCLLLLSLLLSSPTLSCSASSVITHLPGFHGRLPFYLETG' A
#
# COMPACT_ATOMS: atom_id res chain seq x y z
N MET A 1 15.92 1.24 46.06
CA MET A 1 16.50 -0.05 45.63
C MET A 1 15.59 -0.63 44.58
N ASP A 2 15.93 -0.31 43.34
CA ASP A 2 15.17 -0.41 42.11
C ASP A 2 15.13 -1.85 41.58
N PHE A 3 14.31 -2.72 42.16
CA PHE A 3 14.19 -4.12 41.74
C PHE A 3 12.96 -4.43 40.88
N GLN A 4 12.19 -3.42 40.47
CA GLN A 4 10.95 -3.61 39.70
C GLN A 4 11.03 -3.06 38.28
N ARG A 5 12.24 -2.90 37.73
CA ARG A 5 12.47 -2.50 36.32
C ARG A 5 12.64 -3.69 35.38
N ALA A 6 12.82 -4.90 35.92
CA ALA A 6 13.05 -6.13 35.15
C ALA A 6 11.75 -6.86 34.71
N GLY A 7 10.62 -6.62 35.39
CA GLY A 7 9.33 -7.25 35.05
C GLY A 7 8.45 -6.41 34.14
N GLN A 8 8.69 -5.10 34.05
CA GLN A 8 7.89 -4.22 33.20
C GLN A 8 8.20 -4.48 31.72
N SER A 9 9.49 -4.64 31.37
CA SER A 9 9.99 -4.90 30.01
C SER A 9 9.32 -6.10 29.32
N SER A 10 8.98 -7.16 30.06
CA SER A 10 8.43 -8.39 29.48
C SER A 10 6.99 -8.24 28.97
N LEU A 11 6.19 -7.33 29.54
CA LEU A 11 4.79 -7.11 29.12
C LEU A 11 4.66 -5.89 28.19
N VAL A 12 5.54 -4.89 28.31
CA VAL A 12 5.55 -3.79 27.32
C VAL A 12 5.97 -4.30 25.95
N GLN A 13 6.84 -5.30 25.86
CA GLN A 13 7.34 -5.83 24.60
C GLN A 13 6.23 -6.43 23.70
N PRO A 14 5.35 -7.33 24.16
CA PRO A 14 4.23 -7.82 23.35
C PRO A 14 3.20 -6.72 23.08
N LEU A 15 2.93 -5.82 24.03
CA LEU A 15 1.97 -4.72 23.84
C LEU A 15 2.44 -3.73 22.75
N ARG A 16 3.75 -3.45 22.69
CA ARG A 16 4.37 -2.60 21.66
C ARG A 16 4.30 -3.23 20.28
N LEU A 17 4.44 -4.55 20.19
CA LEU A 17 4.30 -5.28 18.93
C LEU A 17 2.84 -5.28 18.43
N ILE A 18 1.88 -5.43 19.33
CA ILE A 18 0.46 -5.35 18.98
C ILE A 18 0.13 -3.93 18.49
N ALA A 19 0.57 -2.89 19.22
CA ALA A 19 0.34 -1.51 18.83
C ALA A 19 0.99 -1.16 17.47
N SER A 20 2.21 -1.63 17.20
CA SER A 20 2.85 -1.41 15.90
C SER A 20 2.12 -2.16 14.78
N CYS A 21 1.66 -3.38 15.02
CA CYS A 21 0.90 -4.18 14.06
C CYS A 21 -0.44 -3.51 13.71
N LEU A 22 -1.17 -3.01 14.70
CA LEU A 22 -2.42 -2.27 14.49
C LEU A 22 -2.21 -0.96 13.72
N LEU A 23 -1.11 -0.25 13.99
CA LEU A 23 -0.74 0.97 13.26
C LEU A 23 -0.41 0.67 11.80
N LEU A 24 0.39 -0.37 11.54
CA LEU A 24 0.72 -0.84 10.18
C LEU A 24 -0.53 -1.26 9.42
N LEU A 25 -1.42 -2.02 10.05
CA LEU A 25 -2.68 -2.45 9.44
C LEU A 25 -3.59 -1.25 9.12
N SER A 26 -3.69 -0.29 10.03
CA SER A 26 -4.48 0.93 9.81
C SER A 26 -3.90 1.78 8.66
N LEU A 27 -2.58 1.86 8.56
CA LEU A 27 -1.90 2.57 7.48
C LEU A 27 -2.10 1.87 6.14
N LEU A 28 -2.01 0.53 6.11
CA LEU A 28 -2.24 -0.26 4.91
C LEU A 28 -3.70 -0.16 4.43
N LEU A 29 -4.66 -0.16 5.36
CA LEU A 29 -6.09 -0.05 5.04
C LEU A 29 -6.49 1.37 4.63
N SER A 30 -5.79 2.38 5.15
CA SER A 30 -6.01 3.80 4.80
C SER A 30 -5.23 4.24 3.56
N SER A 31 -4.30 3.40 3.08
CA SER A 31 -3.60 3.67 1.83
C SER A 31 -4.62 3.64 0.70
N PRO A 32 -4.77 4.70 -0.12
CA PRO A 32 -5.56 4.59 -1.33
C PRO A 32 -4.96 3.42 -2.11
N THR A 33 -5.79 2.42 -2.43
CA THR A 33 -5.36 1.27 -3.23
C THR A 33 -4.53 1.82 -4.38
N LEU A 34 -3.22 1.52 -4.37
CA LEU A 34 -2.35 1.76 -5.51
C LEU A 34 -2.85 0.82 -6.59
N SER A 35 -3.98 1.17 -7.20
CA SER A 35 -4.43 0.61 -8.46
C SER A 35 -3.45 1.12 -9.49
N CYS A 36 -2.26 0.53 -9.49
CA CYS A 36 -1.37 0.53 -10.64
C CYS A 36 -2.01 -0.40 -11.67
N SER A 37 -3.16 0.04 -12.18
CA SER A 37 -3.80 -0.54 -13.34
C SER A 37 -3.48 0.41 -14.48
N ALA A 38 -2.26 0.30 -14.99
CA ALA A 38 -1.81 1.05 -16.14
C ALA A 38 -1.19 0.09 -17.15
N SER A 39 -2.04 -0.78 -17.70
CA SER A 39 -1.95 -1.05 -19.14
C SER A 39 -3.28 -0.63 -19.71
N SER A 40 -3.34 0.61 -20.20
CA SER A 40 -4.46 1.08 -21.01
C SER A 40 -4.04 0.96 -22.46
N VAL A 41 -4.67 0.05 -23.19
CA VAL A 41 -4.47 -0.05 -24.64
C VAL A 41 -5.19 1.12 -25.28
N ILE A 42 -4.43 1.97 -25.96
CA ILE A 42 -4.97 3.02 -26.80
C ILE A 42 -5.47 2.37 -28.08
N THR A 43 -6.78 2.53 -28.34
CA THR A 43 -7.44 2.01 -29.54
C THR A 43 -7.82 3.11 -30.53
N HIS A 44 -7.80 4.37 -30.09
CA HIS A 44 -8.20 5.57 -30.85
C HIS A 44 -7.33 6.77 -30.48
N LEU A 45 -7.07 7.65 -31.46
CA LEU A 45 -6.31 8.89 -31.27
C LEU A 45 -7.11 10.11 -31.75
N PRO A 46 -6.99 11.28 -31.11
CA PRO A 46 -7.59 12.52 -31.60
C PRO A 46 -7.13 12.81 -33.04
N GLY A 47 -8.08 13.08 -33.95
CA GLY A 47 -7.79 13.33 -35.37
C GLY A 47 -7.55 12.08 -36.22
N PHE A 48 -7.51 10.89 -35.62
CA PHE A 48 -7.45 9.62 -36.35
C PHE A 48 -8.84 8.95 -36.36
N HIS A 49 -9.47 8.91 -37.54
CA HIS A 49 -10.75 8.22 -37.70
C HIS A 49 -10.53 6.72 -37.90
N GLY A 50 -11.10 5.89 -37.02
CA GLY A 50 -11.03 4.43 -37.09
C GLY A 50 -10.21 3.81 -35.96
N ARG A 51 -10.06 2.47 -35.99
CA ARG A 51 -9.20 1.73 -35.05
C ARG A 51 -7.75 1.86 -35.49
N LEU A 52 -6.83 2.03 -34.52
CA LEU A 52 -5.40 2.05 -34.81
C LEU A 52 -4.94 0.73 -35.46
N PRO A 53 -4.15 0.78 -36.55
CA PRO A 53 -3.67 -0.43 -37.25
C PRO A 53 -2.49 -1.10 -36.53
N PHE A 54 -2.09 -0.59 -35.37
CA PHE A 54 -1.04 -1.13 -34.53
C PHE A 54 -1.45 -1.08 -33.07
N TYR A 55 -0.76 -1.88 -32.26
CA TYR A 55 -0.97 -1.95 -30.82
C TYR A 55 -0.23 -0.80 -30.13
N LEU A 56 -0.92 -0.08 -29.26
CA LEU A 56 -0.35 1.03 -28.50
C LEU A 56 -0.83 0.93 -27.06
N GLU A 57 0.09 0.90 -26.11
CA GLU A 57 -0.21 0.85 -24.68
C GLU A 57 0.44 2.04 -23.98
N THR A 58 -0.22 2.54 -22.93
CA THR A 58 0.38 3.47 -21.97
C THR A 58 0.48 2.81 -20.60
N GLY A 59 1.68 2.92 -20.01
CA GLY A 59 1.94 2.64 -18.60
C GLY A 59 1.84 3.90 -17.74
#